data_AF-M2ZNE5-F1
#
_entry.id   AF-M2ZNE5-F1
#
_cell.length_a   1.000
_cell.length_b   1.000
_cell.length_c   1.000
_cell.angle_alpha   90.00
_cell.angle_beta   90.00
_cell.angle_gamma   90.00
#
_symmetry.space_group_name_H-M   'P 1'
#
loop_
_entity.id
_entity.type
_entity.pdbx_description
1 polymer ?
#
loop_
_entity_poly.entity_id
_entity_poly.type
_entity_poly.pdbx_seq_one_letter_code
_entity_poly.pdbx_strand_id
1 'polypeptide(L)'
;MSSNAASIYVKHNNGRVELVAKIDKQKLCLFSRHADRRFKSAPTRDRSCTEPSPFLVHQPAHLDVDIIPSIRIIVRWIEEYDEANPAPLNISMIPNPPSPGTLGPWIGPDIKQAVDLYFTCFHIFVDRHRRGDLLHRQIKDYTKQSSISLNEFQMISEILSFDTALIHSMMNQVIYDSIKGKSVPEWEKIKQYCIEVGKWQEMCKIAEDIVKKIQDAKETDAGRKGAA
;
A
#
# COMPACT_ATOMS: atom_id res chain seq x y z
N MET A 1 1.97 -1.89 -38.17
CA MET A 1 2.84 -2.62 -37.22
C MET A 1 2.29 -2.39 -35.82
N SER A 2 1.98 -3.44 -35.05
CA SER A 2 1.58 -3.26 -33.65
C SER A 2 2.77 -2.73 -32.89
N SER A 3 2.65 -1.55 -32.27
CA SER A 3 3.67 -1.06 -31.34
C SER A 3 3.86 -2.09 -30.23
N ASN A 4 5.10 -2.52 -29.99
CA ASN A 4 5.45 -3.36 -28.85
C ASN A 4 5.41 -2.56 -27.53
N ALA A 5 5.38 -1.23 -27.59
CA ALA A 5 5.19 -0.37 -26.45
C ALA A 5 3.71 -0.07 -26.18
N ALA A 6 3.34 -0.06 -24.91
CA ALA A 6 2.11 0.50 -24.36
C ALA A 6 2.40 1.88 -23.75
N SER A 7 1.44 2.79 -23.88
CA SER A 7 1.53 4.14 -23.32
C SER A 7 0.63 4.25 -22.10
N ILE A 8 1.21 4.57 -20.94
CA ILE A 8 0.48 4.72 -19.68
C ILE A 8 0.03 6.16 -19.53
N TYR A 9 -1.28 6.35 -19.45
CA TYR A 9 -1.92 7.63 -19.26
C TYR A 9 -2.54 7.71 -17.86
N VAL A 10 -2.48 8.88 -17.23
CA VAL A 10 -3.23 9.19 -16.01
C VAL A 10 -4.31 10.21 -16.33
N LYS A 11 -5.55 9.90 -15.96
CA LYS A 11 -6.69 10.82 -16.02
C LYS A 11 -6.90 11.45 -14.65
N HIS A 12 -6.62 12.75 -14.57
CA HIS A 12 -6.82 13.60 -13.40
C HIS A 12 -8.32 13.84 -13.14
N ASN A 13 -8.66 14.24 -11.91
CA ASN A 13 -10.04 14.48 -11.49
C ASN A 13 -10.73 15.62 -12.26
N ASN A 14 -9.95 16.59 -12.74
CA ASN A 14 -10.42 17.68 -13.59
C ASN A 14 -10.63 17.27 -15.06
N GLY A 15 -10.51 15.97 -15.37
CA GLY A 15 -10.65 15.42 -16.72
C GLY A 15 -9.40 15.52 -17.59
N ARG A 16 -8.33 16.20 -17.14
CA ARG A 16 -7.05 16.26 -17.85
C ARG A 16 -6.44 14.86 -17.96
N VAL A 17 -5.97 14.50 -19.15
CA VAL A 17 -5.26 13.24 -19.40
C VAL A 17 -3.79 13.56 -19.69
N GLU A 18 -2.88 12.86 -19.04
CA GLU A 18 -1.43 13.05 -19.15
C GLU A 18 -0.74 11.74 -19.49
N LEU A 19 0.17 11.77 -20.47
CA LEU A 19 1.06 10.64 -20.76
C LEU A 19 2.18 10.62 -19.72
N VAL A 20 2.24 9.56 -18.93
CA VAL A 20 3.18 9.45 -17.79
C VAL A 20 4.41 8.60 -18.14
N ALA A 21 4.22 7.52 -18.88
CA ALA A 21 5.29 6.60 -19.23
C ALA A 21 4.99 5.78 -20.49
N LYS A 22 6.05 5.21 -21.09
CA LYS A 22 5.96 4.15 -22.09
C LYS A 22 6.63 2.89 -21.52
N ILE A 23 6.04 1.74 -21.78
CA ILE A 23 6.47 0.45 -21.24
C ILE A 23 6.29 -0.63 -22.31
N ASP A 24 7.11 -1.67 -22.30
CA ASP A 24 6.91 -2.87 -23.09
C ASP A 24 5.56 -3.51 -22.74
N LYS A 25 4.76 -3.75 -23.78
CA LYS A 25 3.41 -4.27 -23.68
C LYS A 25 3.40 -5.68 -23.09
N GLN A 26 4.34 -6.54 -23.46
CA GLN A 26 4.41 -7.91 -22.98
C GLN A 26 4.79 -7.94 -21.50
N LYS A 27 5.76 -7.12 -21.09
CA LYS A 27 6.09 -6.96 -19.67
C LYS A 27 4.91 -6.44 -18.86
N LEU A 28 4.21 -5.41 -19.33
CA LEU A 28 3.02 -4.94 -18.62
C LEU A 28 1.93 -6.03 -18.50
N CYS A 29 1.70 -6.83 -19.55
CA CYS A 29 0.78 -7.98 -19.51
C CYS A 29 1.20 -9.05 -18.50
N LEU A 30 2.51 -9.30 -18.37
CA LEU A 30 3.06 -10.25 -17.41
C LEU A 30 2.71 -9.85 -15.97
N PHE A 31 2.71 -8.55 -15.69
CA PHE A 31 2.42 -8.00 -14.36
C PHE A 31 0.94 -7.73 -14.13
N SER A 32 0.16 -7.51 -15.17
CA SER A 32 -1.25 -7.14 -15.07
C SER A 32 -2.11 -7.94 -16.03
N ARG A 33 -2.90 -8.89 -15.48
CA ARG A 33 -3.95 -9.57 -16.27
C ARG A 33 -4.97 -8.59 -16.83
N HIS A 34 -5.17 -7.46 -16.15
CA HIS A 34 -6.05 -6.40 -16.63
C HIS A 34 -5.49 -5.75 -17.90
N ALA A 35 -4.18 -5.45 -17.94
CA ALA A 35 -3.52 -4.97 -19.15
C ALA A 35 -3.62 -6.00 -20.30
N ASP A 36 -3.38 -7.28 -20.03
CA ASP A 36 -3.50 -8.35 -21.04
C ASP A 36 -4.90 -8.41 -21.66
N ARG A 37 -5.96 -8.39 -20.85
CA ARG A 37 -7.35 -8.34 -21.34
C ARG A 37 -7.62 -7.06 -22.13
N ARG A 38 -7.14 -5.92 -21.64
CA ARG A 38 -7.38 -4.61 -22.27
C ARG A 38 -6.72 -4.50 -23.63
N PHE A 39 -5.54 -5.10 -23.80
CA PHE A 39 -4.84 -5.07 -25.08
C PHE A 39 -5.32 -6.12 -26.09
N LYS A 40 -6.03 -7.16 -25.64
CA LYS A 40 -6.70 -8.15 -26.50
C LYS A 40 -8.09 -7.68 -26.95
N SER A 41 -8.70 -6.76 -26.22
CA SER A 41 -10.01 -6.18 -26.57
C SER A 41 -9.86 -4.95 -27.46
N ALA A 42 -10.96 -4.53 -28.10
CA ALA A 42 -10.97 -3.31 -28.91
C ALA A 42 -10.45 -2.12 -28.08
N PRO A 43 -9.59 -1.26 -28.64
CA PRO A 43 -8.90 -0.24 -27.87
C PRO A 43 -9.89 0.71 -27.20
N THR A 44 -9.67 0.97 -25.90
CA THR A 44 -10.41 2.01 -25.19
C THR A 44 -10.09 3.35 -25.85
N ARG A 45 -11.04 3.91 -26.61
CA ARG A 45 -10.86 5.20 -27.29
C ARG A 45 -11.31 6.34 -26.37
N ASP A 46 -10.52 6.63 -25.33
CA ASP A 46 -10.52 8.01 -24.81
C ASP A 46 -9.79 8.84 -25.87
N ARG A 47 -10.47 9.84 -26.45
CA ARG A 47 -9.93 10.65 -27.56
C ARG A 47 -8.68 11.43 -27.16
N SER A 48 -8.46 11.60 -25.86
CA SER A 48 -7.30 12.28 -25.29
C SER A 48 -6.05 11.40 -25.28
N CYS A 49 -6.19 10.09 -25.49
CA CYS A 49 -5.07 9.15 -25.60
C CYS A 49 -4.62 9.05 -27.07
N THR A 50 -3.55 9.74 -27.42
CA THR A 50 -3.09 9.89 -28.82
C THR A 50 -2.11 8.80 -29.26
N GLU A 51 -1.48 8.11 -28.31
CA GLU A 51 -0.48 7.06 -28.58
C GLU A 51 -1.12 5.67 -28.78
N PRO A 52 -0.48 4.77 -29.54
CA PRO A 52 -0.95 3.40 -29.71
C PRO A 52 -0.93 2.62 -28.39
N SER A 53 -1.81 1.62 -28.28
CA SER A 53 -1.95 0.75 -27.10
C SER A 53 -2.08 1.52 -25.77
N PRO A 54 -3.06 2.43 -25.62
CA PRO A 54 -3.18 3.24 -24.42
C PRO A 54 -3.65 2.40 -23.22
N PHE A 55 -2.96 2.55 -22.09
CA PHE A 55 -3.35 2.04 -20.80
C PHE A 55 -3.72 3.22 -19.89
N LEU A 56 -5.03 3.51 -19.80
CA LEU A 56 -5.54 4.62 -19.00
C LEU A 56 -5.75 4.20 -17.55
N VAL A 57 -5.12 4.92 -16.64
CA VAL A 57 -5.25 4.84 -15.17
C VAL A 57 -6.02 6.08 -14.71
N HIS A 58 -6.95 5.89 -13.78
CA HIS A 58 -7.69 7.00 -13.20
C HIS A 58 -7.05 7.43 -11.88
N GLN A 59 -6.79 8.72 -11.75
CA GLN A 59 -6.44 9.33 -10.47
C GLN A 59 -7.62 9.08 -9.49
N PRO A 60 -7.35 8.58 -8.27
CA PRO A 60 -8.41 8.37 -7.30
C PRO A 60 -8.95 9.73 -6.83
N ALA A 61 -10.23 9.99 -7.14
CA ALA A 61 -10.84 11.31 -6.90
C ALA A 61 -11.03 11.67 -5.42
N HIS A 62 -11.03 10.65 -4.55
CA HIS A 62 -11.33 10.76 -3.14
C HIS A 62 -10.07 10.80 -2.26
N LEU A 63 -8.87 10.76 -2.86
CA LEU A 63 -7.59 10.75 -2.15
C LEU A 63 -6.66 11.81 -2.75
N ASP A 64 -6.05 12.62 -1.90
CA ASP A 64 -5.04 13.62 -2.29
C ASP A 64 -3.67 12.95 -2.49
N VAL A 65 -3.64 11.90 -3.33
CA VAL A 65 -2.46 11.07 -3.57
C VAL A 65 -2.05 11.18 -5.03
N ASP A 66 -0.97 11.90 -5.31
CA ASP A 66 -0.37 11.91 -6.66
C ASP A 66 0.31 10.57 -6.95
N ILE A 67 -0.30 9.75 -7.82
CA ILE A 67 0.23 8.43 -8.19
C ILE A 67 1.31 8.52 -9.26
N ILE A 68 1.51 9.67 -9.92
CA ILE A 68 2.42 9.81 -11.07
C ILE A 68 3.88 9.44 -10.70
N PRO A 69 4.46 9.93 -9.58
CA PRO A 69 5.82 9.54 -9.18
C PRO A 69 5.95 8.02 -8.98
N SER A 70 4.98 7.41 -8.31
CA SER A 70 4.93 5.96 -8.05
C SER A 70 4.78 5.15 -9.33
N ILE A 71 3.98 5.61 -10.30
CA ILE A 71 3.86 4.97 -11.62
C ILE A 71 5.22 4.92 -12.31
N ARG A 72 6.00 6.00 -12.28
CA ARG A 72 7.33 6.03 -12.93
C ARG A 72 8.28 5.00 -12.31
N ILE A 73 8.25 4.84 -10.98
CA ILE A 73 9.06 3.85 -10.26
C ILE A 73 8.62 2.44 -10.63
N ILE A 74 7.31 2.16 -10.62
CA ILE A 74 6.77 0.84 -10.94
C ILE A 74 7.04 0.47 -12.40
N VAL A 75 6.89 1.40 -13.33
CA VAL A 75 7.22 1.17 -14.75
C VAL A 75 8.69 0.81 -14.92
N ARG A 76 9.58 1.56 -14.27
CA ARG A 76 11.02 1.27 -14.29
C ARG A 76 11.31 -0.12 -13.72
N TRP A 77 10.70 -0.49 -12.60
CA TRP A 77 10.86 -1.82 -12.01
C TRP A 77 10.37 -2.93 -12.95
N ILE A 78 9.21 -2.77 -13.59
CA ILE A 78 8.71 -3.75 -14.56
C ILE A 78 9.66 -3.86 -15.76
N GLU A 79 10.23 -2.75 -16.24
CA GLU A 79 11.20 -2.75 -17.34
C GLU A 79 12.51 -3.45 -16.97
N GLU A 80 12.99 -3.24 -15.75
CA GLU A 80 14.22 -3.85 -15.25
C GLU A 80 14.00 -5.29 -14.74
N TYR A 81 12.76 -5.81 -14.79
CA TYR A 81 12.43 -7.12 -14.24
C TYR A 81 13.05 -8.26 -15.05
N ASP A 82 13.87 -9.06 -14.36
CA ASP A 82 14.44 -10.31 -14.87
C ASP A 82 13.59 -11.50 -14.39
N GLU A 83 13.01 -12.26 -15.32
CA GLU A 83 12.24 -13.47 -15.00
C GLU A 83 13.12 -14.60 -14.45
N ALA A 84 14.39 -14.65 -14.83
CA ALA A 84 15.33 -15.64 -14.32
C ALA A 84 15.74 -15.35 -12.87
N ASN A 85 15.78 -14.07 -12.50
CA ASN A 85 16.13 -13.58 -11.16
C ASN A 85 15.08 -12.58 -10.66
N PRO A 86 13.89 -13.06 -10.25
CA PRO A 86 12.78 -12.19 -9.94
C PRO A 86 13.06 -11.33 -8.69
N ALA A 87 13.19 -10.02 -8.88
CA ALA A 87 13.34 -9.06 -7.80
C ALA A 87 11.97 -8.47 -7.43
N PRO A 88 11.49 -8.62 -6.17
CA PRO A 88 10.24 -8.01 -5.75
C PRO A 88 10.38 -6.49 -5.72
N LEU A 89 9.28 -5.80 -6.04
CA LEU A 89 9.21 -4.36 -5.82
C LEU A 89 9.47 -4.09 -4.33
N ASN A 90 10.45 -3.25 -4.07
CA ASN A 90 10.83 -2.87 -2.72
C ASN A 90 11.03 -1.36 -2.63
N ILE A 91 10.96 -0.86 -1.41
CA ILE A 91 11.10 0.56 -1.15
C ILE A 91 12.53 1.12 -1.31
N SER A 92 13.56 0.26 -1.34
CA SER A 92 14.93 0.68 -1.67
C SER A 92 15.14 0.96 -3.16
N MET A 93 14.15 0.68 -4.03
CA MET A 93 14.18 1.05 -5.44
C MET A 93 13.85 2.53 -5.68
N ILE A 94 13.55 3.29 -4.63
CA ILE A 94 13.24 4.71 -4.72
C ILE A 94 14.53 5.51 -4.84
N PRO A 95 14.69 6.35 -5.88
CA PRO A 95 15.85 7.23 -5.98
C PRO A 95 15.86 8.22 -4.80
N ASN A 96 17.00 8.36 -4.13
CA ASN A 96 17.19 9.38 -3.09
C ASN A 96 16.85 10.76 -3.68
N PRO A 97 16.04 11.59 -2.99
CA PRO A 97 15.78 12.93 -3.46
C PRO A 97 17.09 13.72 -3.54
N PRO A 98 17.30 14.54 -4.58
CA PRO A 98 18.58 15.19 -4.87
C PRO A 98 18.98 16.36 -3.92
N SER A 99 18.39 16.50 -2.71
CA SER A 99 18.90 17.45 -1.71
C SER A 99 18.45 17.14 -0.27
N PRO A 100 19.28 17.48 0.74
CA PRO A 100 19.09 17.12 2.14
C PRO A 100 18.24 18.15 2.87
N GLY A 101 17.32 17.70 3.72
CA GLY A 101 16.43 18.62 4.41
C GLY A 101 15.63 18.06 5.57
N THR A 102 16.08 17.04 6.29
CA THR A 102 15.63 16.81 7.69
C THR A 102 16.65 15.95 8.46
N LEU A 103 17.07 16.44 9.63
CA LEU A 103 17.98 15.78 10.56
C LEU A 103 17.21 14.87 11.53
N GLY A 104 17.63 13.61 11.65
CA GLY A 104 17.18 12.64 12.66
C GLY A 104 17.74 11.24 12.35
N PRO A 105 17.96 10.35 13.33
CA PRO A 105 18.58 9.06 13.09
C PRO A 105 17.61 8.16 12.31
N TRP A 106 17.84 8.08 11.00
CA TRP A 106 17.00 7.40 10.02
C TRP A 106 17.59 6.02 9.73
N ILE A 107 16.91 4.95 10.17
CA ILE A 107 17.17 3.57 9.73
C ILE A 107 15.81 2.94 9.43
N GLY A 108 15.24 3.28 8.28
CA GLY A 108 13.99 2.70 7.80
C GLY A 108 13.40 3.52 6.67
N PRO A 109 12.78 2.90 5.66
CA PRO A 109 12.28 3.58 4.49
C PRO A 109 10.99 4.38 4.78
N ASP A 110 10.71 5.42 4.00
CA ASP A 110 9.57 6.32 4.21
C ASP A 110 8.24 5.56 4.06
N ILE A 111 7.54 5.31 5.17
CA ILE A 111 6.28 4.57 5.20
C ILE A 111 5.25 5.14 4.22
N LYS A 112 5.26 6.47 4.00
CA LYS A 112 4.40 7.11 3.01
C LYS A 112 4.68 6.57 1.61
N GLN A 113 5.95 6.46 1.23
CA GLN A 113 6.33 5.92 -0.07
C GLN A 113 5.96 4.44 -0.21
N ALA A 114 6.04 3.64 0.86
CA ALA A 114 5.61 2.25 0.84
C ALA A 114 4.12 2.15 0.52
N VAL A 115 3.33 2.98 1.21
CA VAL A 115 1.88 3.10 1.01
C VAL A 115 1.58 3.56 -0.42
N ASP A 116 2.23 4.62 -0.90
CA ASP A 116 2.03 5.18 -2.24
C ASP A 116 2.36 4.16 -3.35
N LEU A 117 3.46 3.42 -3.22
CA LEU A 117 3.83 2.35 -4.17
C LEU A 117 2.84 1.19 -4.12
N TYR A 118 2.46 0.72 -2.93
CA TYR A 118 1.53 -0.40 -2.78
C TYR A 118 0.14 -0.04 -3.33
N PHE A 119 -0.32 1.17 -3.04
CA PHE A 119 -1.55 1.75 -3.58
C PHE A 119 -1.50 1.89 -5.10
N THR A 120 -0.42 2.44 -5.64
CA THR A 120 -0.28 2.63 -7.09
C THR A 120 -0.25 1.29 -7.82
N CYS A 121 0.44 0.28 -7.28
CA CYS A 121 0.40 -1.10 -7.76
C CYS A 121 -1.02 -1.65 -7.87
N PHE A 122 -1.87 -1.39 -6.87
CA PHE A 122 -3.29 -1.74 -6.92
C PHE A 122 -4.01 -0.99 -8.05
N HIS A 123 -3.78 0.32 -8.19
CA HIS A 123 -4.43 1.17 -9.18
C HIS A 123 -4.06 0.88 -10.64
N ILE A 124 -2.84 0.43 -10.90
CA ILE A 124 -2.42 -0.02 -12.23
C ILE A 124 -2.68 -1.52 -12.45
N PHE A 125 -3.35 -2.18 -11.51
CA PHE A 125 -3.72 -3.59 -11.56
C PHE A 125 -2.54 -4.55 -11.68
N VAL A 126 -1.44 -4.31 -10.95
CA VAL A 126 -0.42 -5.35 -10.78
C VAL A 126 -1.04 -6.50 -9.99
N ASP A 127 -0.89 -7.73 -10.52
CA ASP A 127 -1.41 -8.94 -9.91
C ASP A 127 -0.86 -9.13 -8.49
N ARG A 128 -1.71 -9.49 -7.52
CA ARG A 128 -1.35 -9.57 -6.08
C ARG A 128 -0.04 -10.31 -5.80
N HIS A 129 0.15 -11.48 -6.41
CA HIS A 129 1.34 -12.32 -6.24
C HIS A 129 2.65 -11.66 -6.76
N ARG A 130 2.54 -10.63 -7.60
CA ARG A 130 3.66 -9.81 -8.09
C ARG A 130 3.73 -8.44 -7.40
N ARG A 131 2.58 -7.88 -6.98
CA ARG A 131 2.42 -6.48 -6.59
C ARG A 131 3.06 -6.07 -5.27
N GLY A 132 3.58 -7.02 -4.49
CA GLY A 132 4.36 -6.70 -3.31
C GLY A 132 3.86 -7.38 -2.05
N ASP A 133 3.97 -8.70 -1.98
CA ASP A 133 4.01 -9.38 -0.68
C ASP A 133 5.11 -8.78 0.21
N LEU A 134 6.19 -8.28 -0.39
CA LEU A 134 7.24 -7.54 0.29
C LEU A 134 6.77 -6.16 0.77
N LEU A 135 6.14 -5.32 -0.08
CA LEU A 135 5.62 -4.01 0.36
C LEU A 135 4.55 -4.15 1.44
N HIS A 136 3.59 -5.06 1.25
CA HIS A 136 2.57 -5.36 2.26
C HIS A 136 3.22 -5.82 3.58
N ARG A 137 4.25 -6.68 3.52
CA ARG A 137 5.01 -7.11 4.69
C ARG A 137 5.76 -5.95 5.34
N GLN A 138 6.42 -5.10 4.56
CA GLN A 138 7.17 -3.94 5.08
C GLN A 138 6.24 -2.94 5.79
N ILE A 139 5.07 -2.64 5.22
CA ILE A 139 4.07 -1.78 5.87
C ILE A 139 3.58 -2.45 7.16
N LYS A 140 3.25 -3.74 7.11
CA LYS A 140 2.80 -4.50 8.29
C LYS A 140 3.86 -4.54 9.39
N ASP A 141 5.10 -4.82 9.05
CA ASP A 141 6.20 -4.92 10.02
C ASP A 141 6.53 -3.55 10.61
N TYR A 142 6.46 -2.48 9.81
CA TYR A 142 6.56 -1.10 10.29
C TYR A 142 5.51 -0.82 11.38
N THR A 143 4.23 -1.13 11.12
CA THR A 143 3.14 -0.89 12.11
C THR A 143 3.33 -1.68 13.40
N LYS A 144 4.06 -2.80 13.38
CA LYS A 144 4.36 -3.64 14.54
C LYS A 144 5.57 -3.20 15.34
N GLN A 145 6.57 -2.65 14.66
CA GLN A 145 7.85 -2.28 15.27
C GLN A 145 7.85 -0.84 15.78
N SER A 146 7.04 0.03 15.16
CA SER A 146 6.96 1.45 15.48
C SER A 146 5.59 1.80 16.01
N SER A 147 5.54 2.73 16.98
CA SER A 147 4.26 3.31 17.40
C SER A 147 3.80 4.34 16.36
N ILE A 148 2.75 4.01 15.63
CA ILE A 148 2.24 4.87 14.55
C ILE A 148 1.60 6.15 15.07
N SER A 149 1.84 7.26 14.38
CA SER A 149 1.18 8.55 14.60
C SER A 149 -0.24 8.55 14.04
N LEU A 150 -1.04 9.58 14.39
CA LEU A 150 -2.37 9.76 13.80
C LEU A 150 -2.30 9.87 12.28
N ASN A 151 -1.36 10.66 11.75
CA ASN A 151 -1.22 10.89 10.32
C ASN A 151 -0.92 9.58 9.57
N GLU A 152 -0.03 8.75 10.11
CA GLU A 152 0.28 7.45 9.51
C GLU A 152 -0.90 6.48 9.59
N PHE A 153 -1.62 6.49 10.71
CA PHE A 153 -2.85 5.70 10.88
C PHE A 153 -3.90 6.08 9.83
N GLN A 154 -4.19 7.37 9.67
CA GLN A 154 -5.15 7.89 8.70
C GLN A 154 -4.73 7.56 7.27
N MET A 155 -3.46 7.83 6.94
CA MET A 155 -2.89 7.52 5.62
C MET A 155 -3.06 6.05 5.25
N ILE A 156 -2.69 5.12 6.13
CA ILE A 156 -2.84 3.67 5.88
C ILE A 156 -4.33 3.29 5.82
N SER A 157 -5.14 3.81 6.75
CA SER A 157 -6.58 3.52 6.85
C SER A 157 -7.37 3.92 5.61
N GLU A 158 -7.03 5.05 5.00
CA GLU A 158 -7.75 5.66 3.89
C GLU A 158 -7.21 5.20 2.55
N ILE A 159 -5.91 5.34 2.33
CA ILE A 159 -5.26 5.01 1.06
C ILE A 159 -5.30 3.50 0.83
N LEU A 160 -5.05 2.69 1.85
CA LEU A 160 -5.03 1.23 1.74
C LEU A 160 -6.37 0.58 2.12
N SER A 161 -7.48 1.31 2.00
CA SER A 161 -8.85 0.81 2.25
C SER A 161 -9.21 -0.46 1.49
N PHE A 162 -8.56 -0.71 0.34
CA PHE A 162 -8.71 -1.94 -0.43
C PHE A 162 -8.08 -3.18 0.24
N ASP A 163 -7.20 -3.01 1.22
CA ASP A 163 -6.52 -4.08 1.96
C ASP A 163 -6.99 -4.12 3.42
N THR A 164 -8.21 -4.66 3.60
CA THR A 164 -8.86 -4.77 4.91
C THR A 164 -8.04 -5.59 5.92
N ALA A 165 -7.26 -6.56 5.45
CA ALA A 165 -6.41 -7.39 6.31
C ALA A 165 -5.24 -6.59 6.90
N LEU A 166 -4.62 -5.72 6.11
CA LEU A 166 -3.56 -4.83 6.57
C LEU A 166 -4.10 -3.79 7.57
N ILE A 167 -5.26 -3.19 7.26
CA ILE A 167 -5.93 -2.24 8.17
C ILE A 167 -6.30 -2.91 9.49
N HIS A 168 -6.91 -4.10 9.44
CA HIS A 168 -7.23 -4.86 10.65
C HIS A 168 -5.96 -5.22 11.44
N SER A 169 -4.86 -5.58 10.77
CA SER A 169 -3.58 -5.83 11.43
C SER A 169 -3.03 -4.59 12.14
N MET A 170 -3.13 -3.41 11.53
CA MET A 170 -2.72 -2.14 12.12
C MET A 170 -3.58 -1.79 13.34
N MET A 171 -4.91 -1.88 13.21
CA MET A 171 -5.85 -1.67 14.30
C MET A 171 -5.59 -2.61 15.49
N ASN A 172 -5.34 -3.89 15.20
CA ASN A 172 -4.99 -4.89 16.20
C ASN A 172 -3.73 -4.49 16.98
N GLN A 173 -2.71 -4.00 16.27
CA GLN A 173 -1.45 -3.61 16.88
C GLN A 173 -1.60 -2.38 17.79
N VAL A 174 -2.33 -1.34 17.35
CA VAL A 174 -2.61 -0.14 18.16
C VAL A 174 -3.33 -0.51 19.46
N ILE A 175 -4.38 -1.33 19.37
CA ILE A 175 -5.13 -1.78 20.55
C ILE A 175 -4.26 -2.64 21.46
N TYR A 176 -3.49 -3.56 20.88
CA TYR A 176 -2.58 -4.41 21.63
C TYR A 176 -1.57 -3.58 22.44
N ASP A 177 -0.96 -2.58 21.82
CA ASP A 177 0.03 -1.72 22.48
C ASP A 177 -0.63 -0.88 23.58
N SER A 178 -1.83 -0.34 23.35
CA SER A 178 -2.61 0.37 24.37
C SER A 178 -2.93 -0.53 25.58
N ILE A 179 -3.46 -1.75 25.36
CA ILE A 179 -3.77 -2.71 26.43
C ILE A 179 -2.51 -3.12 27.22
N LYS A 180 -1.37 -3.26 26.53
CA LYS A 180 -0.09 -3.61 27.16
C LYS A 180 0.61 -2.43 27.84
N GLY A 181 0.01 -1.24 27.83
CA GLY A 181 0.58 -0.03 28.42
C GLY A 181 1.81 0.49 27.68
N LYS A 182 1.99 0.12 26.41
CA LYS A 182 3.01 0.71 25.55
C LYS A 182 2.52 2.06 25.02
N SER A 183 3.46 2.94 24.69
CA SER A 183 3.15 4.25 24.16
C SER A 183 2.51 4.15 22.76
N VAL A 184 1.31 4.70 22.63
CA VAL A 184 0.62 4.95 21.36
C VAL A 184 0.51 6.47 21.18
N PRO A 185 1.28 7.07 20.26
CA PRO A 185 1.19 8.50 19.98
C PRO A 185 -0.24 8.90 19.65
N GLU A 186 -0.70 9.99 20.26
CA GLU A 186 -1.99 10.60 19.92
C GLU A 186 -3.20 9.65 20.02
N TRP A 187 -3.13 8.65 20.92
CA TRP A 187 -4.16 7.62 21.12
C TRP A 187 -5.60 8.18 21.14
N GLU A 188 -5.86 9.24 21.91
CA GLU A 188 -7.20 9.83 21.98
C GLU A 188 -7.67 10.41 20.63
N LYS A 189 -6.75 10.94 19.81
CA LYS A 189 -7.09 11.41 18.47
C LYS A 189 -7.33 10.25 17.51
N ILE A 190 -6.56 9.17 17.60
CA ILE A 190 -6.77 7.95 16.81
C ILE A 190 -8.14 7.34 17.13
N LYS A 191 -8.49 7.28 18.42
CA LYS A 191 -9.82 6.85 18.88
C LYS A 191 -10.92 7.74 18.30
N GLN A 192 -10.78 9.07 18.41
CA GLN A 192 -11.76 10.01 17.89
C GLN A 192 -11.95 9.84 16.37
N TYR A 193 -10.86 9.73 15.60
CA TYR A 193 -10.90 9.42 14.18
C TYR A 193 -11.66 8.12 13.89
N CYS A 194 -11.34 7.03 14.61
CA CYS A 194 -12.03 5.75 14.46
C CYS A 194 -13.54 5.83 14.76
N ILE A 195 -13.97 6.71 15.66
CA ILE A 195 -15.39 6.97 15.91
C ILE A 195 -16.00 7.66 14.68
N GLU A 196 -15.36 8.71 14.18
CA GLU A 196 -15.83 9.50 13.03
C GLU A 196 -15.96 8.67 11.75
N VAL A 197 -14.98 7.79 11.48
CA VAL A 197 -15.01 6.91 10.29
C VAL A 197 -15.71 5.57 10.52
N GLY A 198 -16.37 5.38 11.67
CA GLY A 198 -17.18 4.19 11.97
C GLY A 198 -16.40 2.91 12.24
N LYS A 199 -15.08 2.98 12.49
CA LYS A 199 -14.21 1.82 12.80
C LYS A 199 -14.11 1.50 14.30
N TRP A 200 -14.64 2.37 15.17
CA TRP A 200 -14.51 2.20 16.62
C TRP A 200 -15.11 0.90 17.16
N GLN A 201 -16.26 0.46 16.63
CA GLN A 201 -16.86 -0.81 17.07
C GLN A 201 -15.97 -2.02 16.74
N GLU A 202 -15.27 -1.99 15.61
CA GLU A 202 -14.30 -3.03 15.24
C GLU A 202 -13.10 -3.01 16.19
N MET A 203 -12.59 -1.82 16.53
CA MET A 203 -11.53 -1.63 17.53
C MET A 203 -11.94 -2.18 18.92
N CYS A 204 -13.19 -2.00 19.35
CA CYS A 204 -13.69 -2.59 20.60
C CYS A 204 -13.68 -4.12 20.57
N LYS A 205 -14.14 -4.75 19.48
CA LYS A 205 -14.11 -6.21 19.32
C LYS A 205 -12.69 -6.76 19.36
N ILE A 206 -11.77 -6.07 18.69
CA ILE A 206 -10.34 -6.39 18.73
C ILE A 206 -9.82 -6.35 20.18
N ALA A 207 -10.22 -5.35 20.97
CA ALA A 207 -9.82 -5.23 22.36
C ALA A 207 -10.33 -6.39 23.21
N GLU A 208 -11.61 -6.75 23.07
CA GLU A 208 -12.22 -7.90 23.75
C GLU A 208 -11.46 -9.21 23.45
N ASP A 209 -11.17 -9.46 22.17
CA ASP A 209 -10.43 -10.64 21.73
C ASP A 209 -9.00 -10.68 22.29
N ILE A 210 -8.32 -9.54 22.37
CA ILE A 210 -6.97 -9.45 22.92
C ILE A 210 -6.99 -9.69 24.42
N VAL A 211 -7.93 -9.08 25.16
CA VAL A 211 -8.08 -9.29 26.61
C VAL A 211 -8.33 -10.76 26.92
N LYS A 212 -9.25 -11.39 26.18
CA LYS A 212 -9.54 -12.82 26.32
C LYS A 212 -8.30 -13.68 26.10
N LYS A 213 -7.57 -13.45 25.00
CA LYS A 213 -6.31 -14.17 24.71
C LYS A 213 -5.25 -13.99 25.80
N ILE A 214 -5.15 -12.80 26.38
CA ILE A 214 -4.21 -12.53 27.48
C ILE A 214 -4.65 -13.29 28.75
N GLN A 215 -5.94 -13.36 29.03
CA GLN A 215 -6.48 -14.09 30.19
C GLN A 215 -6.26 -15.60 30.05
N ASP A 216 -6.62 -16.19 28.91
CA ASP A 216 -6.43 -17.62 28.62
C ASP A 216 -4.95 -18.04 28.75
N ALA A 217 -4.03 -17.19 28.29
CA ALA A 217 -2.60 -17.42 28.41
C ALA A 217 -2.13 -17.42 29.87
N LYS A 218 -2.65 -16.51 30.71
CA LYS A 218 -2.32 -16.46 32.14
C LYS A 218 -2.81 -17.69 32.90
N GLU A 219 -4.02 -18.16 32.59
CA GLU A 219 -4.60 -19.36 33.22
C GLU A 219 -3.82 -20.62 32.83
N THR A 220 -3.41 -20.72 31.57
CA THR A 220 -2.57 -21.83 31.08
C THR A 220 -1.20 -21.86 31.77
N ASP A 221 -0.55 -20.70 31.94
CA ASP A 221 0.74 -20.60 32.63
C ASP A 221 0.64 -20.88 34.13
N ALA A 222 -0.46 -20.45 34.78
CA ALA A 222 -0.71 -20.74 36.19
C ALA A 222 -0.94 -22.25 36.42
N GLY A 223 -1.70 -22.91 35.53
CA GLY A 223 -1.90 -24.36 35.57
C GLY A 223 -0.62 -25.17 35.38
N ARG A 224 0.31 -24.68 34.55
CA ARG A 224 1.63 -25.32 34.37
C ARG A 224 2.56 -25.15 35.58
N LYS A 225 2.54 -23.99 36.24
CA LYS A 225 3.35 -23.72 37.43
C LYS A 225 2.82 -24.39 38.70
N GLY A 226 1.51 -24.65 38.78
CA GLY A 226 0.91 -25.40 39.89
C GLY A 226 1.01 -26.92 39.76
N ALA A 227 1.45 -27.44 38.61
CA ALA A 227 1.65 -28.86 38.33
C ALA A 227 3.13 -29.30 38.34
N ALA A 228 4.06 -28.36 38.59
CA ALA A 228 5.49 -28.59 38.75
C ALA A 228 5.88 -28.45 40.23
#